data_AF-A0A6J4L835-F1
#
_entry.id   AF-A0A6J4L835-F1
#
_cell.length_a   1.000
_cell.length_b   1.000
_cell.length_c   1.000
_cell.angle_alpha   90.00
_cell.angle_beta   90.00
_cell.angle_gamma   90.00
#
_symmetry.space_group_name_H-M   'P 1'
#
loop_
_entity.id
_entity.type
_entity.pdbx_description
1 polymer ?
#
loop_
_entity_poly.entity_id
_entity_poly.type
_entity_poly.pdbx_seq_one_letter_code
_entity_poly.pdbx_strand_id
1 'polypeptide(L)' 'VDPPFAAGLWEQVLPSLDRCLRADAWLYVESPEHATVVPAPGWVLHREGRTRDVRYVLYRRRTPLNGSARDSSAA' A
#
# COMPACT_ATOMS: atom_id res chain seq x y z
N VAL A 1 2.76 -9.65 -0.53
CA VAL A 1 3.17 -9.87 0.86
C VAL A 1 2.08 -10.68 1.51
N ASP A 2 2.50 -11.83 2.03
CA ASP A 2 1.64 -12.85 2.59
C ASP A 2 2.34 -13.37 3.87
N PRO A 3 2.30 -12.59 4.96
CA PRO A 3 2.86 -13.04 6.23
C PRO A 3 1.92 -14.07 6.88
N PRO A 4 2.42 -14.99 7.72
CA PRO A 4 1.56 -15.93 8.43
C PRO A 4 0.41 -15.24 9.17
N PHE A 5 -0.83 -15.63 8.86
CA PHE A 5 -2.00 -14.85 9.30
C PHE A 5 -2.15 -14.79 10.82
N ALA A 6 -1.92 -15.91 11.49
CA ALA A 6 -2.02 -16.03 12.93
C ALA A 6 -1.05 -15.13 13.71
N ALA A 7 -0.01 -14.62 13.05
CA ALA A 7 1.02 -13.80 13.68
C ALA A 7 0.75 -12.28 13.57
N GLY A 8 -0.28 -11.84 12.84
CA GLY A 8 -0.69 -10.43 12.80
C GLY A 8 0.38 -9.44 12.29
N LEU A 9 1.30 -9.88 11.44
CA LEU A 9 2.55 -9.16 11.18
C LEU A 9 2.44 -7.97 10.21
N TRP A 10 1.27 -7.71 9.61
CA TRP A 10 1.11 -6.64 8.61
C TRP A 10 1.48 -5.25 9.14
N GLU A 11 1.15 -4.94 10.40
CA GLU A 11 1.49 -3.65 11.00
C GLU A 11 3.00 -3.40 11.10
N GLN A 12 3.81 -4.45 11.16
CA GLN A 12 5.28 -4.36 11.22
C GLN A 12 5.91 -4.41 9.82
N VAL A 13 5.36 -5.26 8.96
CA VAL A 13 5.90 -5.52 7.62
C VAL A 13 5.60 -4.36 6.66
N LEU A 14 4.37 -3.81 6.69
CA LEU A 14 3.97 -2.76 5.73
C LEU A 14 4.80 -1.48 5.84
N PRO A 15 5.07 -0.91 7.04
CA PRO A 15 5.94 0.26 7.16
C PRO A 15 7.38 -0.03 6.73
N SER A 16 7.86 -1.26 6.96
CA SER A 16 9.20 -1.67 6.56
C SER A 16 9.34 -1.80 5.04
N LEU A 17 8.32 -2.35 4.38
CA LEU A 17 8.26 -2.42 2.92
C LEU A 17 8.14 -1.03 2.28
N ASP A 18 7.34 -0.12 2.85
CA ASP A 18 7.14 1.21 2.27
C ASP A 18 8.46 2.00 2.11
N ARG A 19 9.42 1.82 3.03
CA ARG A 19 10.76 2.43 2.98
C ARG A 19 11.67 1.83 1.90
N CYS A 20 11.43 0.58 1.50
CA CYS A 20 12.30 -0.15 0.57
C CYS A 20 11.77 -0.17 -0.86
N LEU A 21 10.48 0.12 -1.07
CA LEU A 21 9.82 0.04 -2.37
C LEU A 21 9.99 1.33 -3.18
N ARG A 22 10.06 1.20 -4.51
CA ARG A 22 10.13 2.34 -5.44
C ARG A 22 8.83 3.13 -5.48
N ALA A 23 8.88 4.32 -6.07
CA ALA A 23 7.76 5.27 -6.16
C ALA A 23 6.60 4.77 -7.04
N ASP A 24 6.88 3.85 -7.97
CA ASP A 24 5.96 3.23 -8.93
C ASP A 24 5.70 1.74 -8.63
N ALA A 25 6.08 1.30 -7.41
CA ALA A 25 5.99 -0.09 -7.02
C ALA A 25 4.55 -0.61 -6.91
N TRP A 26 4.45 -1.93 -7.01
CA TRP A 26 3.23 -2.69 -6.77
C TRP A 26 3.34 -3.44 -5.46
N LEU A 27 2.25 -3.49 -4.71
CA LEU A 27 2.16 -4.16 -3.43
C LEU A 27 0.93 -5.06 -3.44
N TYR A 28 1.16 -6.35 -3.59
CA TYR A 28 0.16 -7.38 -3.35
C TYR A 28 0.09 -7.65 -1.85
N VAL A 29 -1.10 -7.82 -1.26
CA VAL A 29 -1.31 -8.11 0.16
C VAL A 29 -2.36 -9.20 0.26
N GLU A 30 -2.04 -10.29 0.98
CA GLU A 30 -3.03 -11.29 1.41
C GLU A 30 -3.32 -11.11 2.89
N SER A 31 -4.59 -11.28 3.27
CA SER A 31 -5.07 -11.23 4.64
C SER A 31 -6.27 -12.15 4.83
N PRO A 32 -6.63 -12.51 6.07
CA PRO A 32 -7.92 -13.11 6.35
C PRO A 32 -9.06 -12.27 5.76
N GLU A 33 -10.15 -12.91 5.37
CA GLU A 33 -11.30 -12.24 4.74
C GLU A 33 -11.84 -11.05 5.56
N HIS A 34 -11.86 -11.20 6.89
CA HIS A 34 -12.34 -10.19 7.84
C HIS A 34 -11.29 -9.12 8.21
N ALA A 35 -10.04 -9.28 7.80
CA ALA A 35 -8.97 -8.37 8.16
C ALA A 35 -8.91 -7.19 7.17
N THR A 36 -8.97 -5.97 7.71
CA THR A 36 -8.76 -4.75 6.94
C THR A 36 -7.31 -4.30 7.05
N VAL A 37 -6.48 -4.75 6.11
CA VAL A 37 -5.07 -4.36 6.02
C VAL A 37 -4.93 -3.19 5.06
N VAL A 38 -4.47 -2.04 5.58
CA VAL A 38 -4.28 -0.81 4.79
C VAL A 38 -2.80 -0.40 4.82
N PRO A 39 -2.14 -0.27 3.66
CA PRO A 39 -0.77 0.24 3.58
C PRO A 39 -0.69 1.74 3.88
N ALA A 40 0.53 2.27 3.92
CA ALA A 40 0.78 3.70 4.15
C ALA A 40 0.06 4.61 3.13
N PRO A 41 -0.07 5.93 3.40
CA PRO A 41 -0.58 6.87 2.41
C PRO A 41 0.22 6.83 1.09
N GLY A 42 -0.45 7.08 -0.04
CA GLY A 42 0.15 7.05 -1.39
C GLY A 42 0.03 5.70 -2.10
N TRP A 43 -0.46 4.66 -1.40
CA TRP A 43 -0.86 3.41 -2.02
C TRP A 43 -2.33 3.48 -2.47
N VAL A 44 -2.58 3.18 -3.75
CA VAL A 44 -3.92 3.21 -4.33
C VAL A 44 -4.36 1.80 -4.67
N LEU A 45 -5.59 1.45 -4.25
CA LEU A 45 -6.21 0.18 -4.60
C LEU A 45 -6.31 0.05 -6.12
N HIS A 46 -5.69 -0.98 -6.68
CA HIS A 46 -5.75 -1.27 -8.10
C HIS A 46 -6.69 -2.44 -8.41
N ARG A 47 -6.61 -3.50 -7.61
CA ARG A 47 -7.49 -4.67 -7.72
C ARG A 47 -7.72 -5.26 -6.34
N GLU A 48 -8.93 -5.74 -6.10
CA GLU A 48 -9.29 -6.52 -4.91
C GLU A 48 -9.98 -7.81 -5.37
N GLY A 49 -9.76 -8.88 -4.63
CA GLY A 49 -10.57 -10.08 -4.70
C GLY A 49 -10.64 -10.77 -3.36
N ARG A 50 -11.61 -11.68 -3.23
CA ARG A 50 -11.89 -12.41 -2.00
C ARG A 50 -12.22 -13.86 -2.37
N THR A 51 -11.74 -14.79 -1.55
CA THR A 51 -12.19 -16.18 -1.52
C THR A 51 -12.99 -16.40 -0.22
N ARG A 52 -13.24 -17.66 0.14
CA ARG A 52 -13.97 -18.01 1.36
C ARG A 52 -13.27 -17.51 2.62
N ASP A 53 -11.95 -17.61 2.68
CA ASP A 53 -11.16 -17.38 3.90
C ASP A 53 -10.11 -16.28 3.74
N VAL A 54 -9.83 -15.86 2.50
CA VAL A 54 -8.73 -14.95 2.18
C VAL A 54 -9.23 -13.76 1.38
N ARG A 55 -8.79 -12.56 1.77
CA ARG A 55 -8.86 -11.34 0.98
C ARG A 55 -7.48 -11.05 0.40
N TYR A 56 -7.44 -10.77 -0.89
CA TYR A 56 -6.21 -10.38 -1.57
C TYR A 56 -6.40 -9.04 -2.28
N VAL A 57 -5.41 -8.17 -2.10
CA VAL A 57 -5.48 -6.79 -2.56
C VAL A 57 -4.18 -6.43 -3.26
N LEU A 58 -4.31 -5.81 -4.43
CA LEU A 58 -3.21 -5.28 -5.19
C LEU A 58 -3.27 -3.76 -5.13
N TYR A 59 -2.26 -3.16 -4.51
CA TYR A 59 -2.05 -1.73 -4.47
C TYR A 59 -0.97 -1.32 -5.47
N ARG A 60 -1.13 -0.11 -6.00
CA ARG A 60 -0.11 0.57 -6.79
C ARG A 60 0.29 1.85 -6.08
N ARG A 61 1.58 2.06 -5.90
CA ARG A 61 2.09 3.32 -5.35
C ARG A 61 1.88 4.42 -6.37
N ARG A 62 1.30 5.53 -5.92
CA ARG A 62 1.23 6.77 -6.67
C ARG A 62 2.06 7.78 -5.89
N THR A 63 3.14 8.24 -6.51
CA THR A 63 3.79 9.47 -6.07
C THR A 63 2.70 10.53 -5.97
N PRO A 64 2.45 11.12 -4.79
CA PRO A 64 1.65 12.32 -4.73
C PRO A 64 2.29 13.29 -5.71
N LEU A 65 1.48 13.90 -6.57
CA LEU A 65 1.95 14.99 -7.41
C LEU A 65 2.37 16.08 -6.44
N ASN A 66 3.63 16.07 -6.01
CA ASN A 66 4.13 17.09 -5.11
C ASN A 66 4.13 18.35 -5.97
N GLY A 67 3.16 19.24 -5.74
CA GLY A 67 2.99 20.46 -6.50
C GLY A 67 4.22 21.35 -6.35
N SER A 68 5.24 21.10 -7.16
CA SER A 68 6.32 22.03 -7.41
C SER A 68 5.83 23.04 -8.44
N ALA A 69 4.98 23.96 -7.97
CA ALA A 69 4.91 25.31 -8.51
C ALA A 69 5.31 26.26 -7.37
N ARG A 70 6.56 26.13 -6.92
CA ARG A 70 7.32 27.26 -6.37
C ARG A 70 8.10 27.86 -7.54
N ASP A 71 7.44 28.73 -8.28
CA ASP A 71 7.94 29.78 -9.17
C ASP A 71 6.67 30.39 -9.80
N SER A 72 6.31 31.66 -9.66
CA SER A 72 7.14 32.85 -9.55
C SER A 72 6.49 33.92 -8.68
N SER A 73 7.32 34.53 -7.84
CA SER A 73 7.18 35.92 -7.41
C SER A 73 7.68 36.83 -8.53
N ALA A 74 6.87 37.80 -8.95
CA ALA A 74 7.25 39.09 -9.55
C ALA A 74 5.92 39.83 -9.81
N ALA A 75 5.57 40.80 -8.95
CA ALA A 75 5.89 42.23 -9.09
C ALA A 75 4.90 42.93 -10.05
#